data_AF-A0AAW9A8N6-F1
#
_entry.id   AF-A0AAW9A8N6-F1
#
_cell.length_a   1.000
_cell.length_b   1.000
_cell.length_c   1.000
_cell.angle_alpha   90.00
_cell.angle_beta   90.00
_cell.angle_gamma   90.00
#
_symmetry.space_group_name_H-M   'P 1'
#
loop_
_entity.id
_entity.type
_entity.pdbx_description
1 polymer ?
#
loop_
_entity_poly.entity_id
_entity_poly.type
_entity_poly.pdbx_seq_one_letter_code
_entity_poly.pdbx_strand_id
1 'polypeptide(L)'
;MSQYSKEELKFVLQALLPLCIIGGLATFLISNSGGFPWFTLLGTAIGLSIIILSWVGRKYSIFAASLIIGAATFTPLYNWSTIF
;
A
#
# COMPACT_ATOMS: atom_id res chain seq x y z
N MET A 1 27.60 9.97 6.68
CA MET A 1 26.52 10.02 5.67
C MET A 1 26.30 11.48 5.26
N SER A 2 26.44 11.80 3.97
CA SER A 2 26.13 13.13 3.44
C SER A 2 24.62 13.42 3.54
N GLN A 3 24.24 14.69 3.53
CA GLN A 3 22.82 15.12 3.52
C GLN A 3 22.05 14.51 2.34
N TYR A 4 22.67 14.47 1.16
CA TYR A 4 22.12 13.86 -0.04
C TYR A 4 21.70 12.40 0.15
N SER A 5 22.57 11.56 0.72
CA SER A 5 22.24 10.15 0.96
C SER A 5 21.07 9.95 1.94
N LYS A 6 20.79 10.91 2.83
CA LYS A 6 19.67 10.83 3.77
C LYS A 6 18.34 11.19 3.11
N GLU A 7 18.34 12.07 2.11
CA GLU A 7 17.13 12.48 1.38
C GLU A 7 16.67 11.37 0.43
N GLU A 8 17.59 10.79 -0.33
CA GLU A 8 17.32 9.63 -1.19
C GLU A 8 16.74 8.45 -0.38
N LEU A 9 17.36 8.15 0.77
CA LEU A 9 16.90 7.06 1.63
C LEU A 9 15.48 7.32 2.18
N LYS A 10 15.13 8.57 2.50
CA LYS A 10 13.77 8.93 2.92
C LYS A 10 12.76 8.67 1.80
N PHE A 11 13.11 8.99 0.56
CA PHE A 11 12.25 8.78 -0.59
C PHE A 11 11.98 7.30 -0.84
N VAL A 12 13.04 6.48 -0.79
CA VAL A 12 12.93 5.02 -0.90
C VAL A 12 12.08 4.45 0.23
N LEU A 13 12.31 4.89 1.47
CA LEU A 13 11.55 4.41 2.63
C LEU A 13 10.07 4.80 2.54
N GLN A 14 9.77 5.98 2.00
CA GLN A 14 8.41 6.48 1.78
C GLN A 14 7.64 5.65 0.73
N ALA A 15 8.34 5.00 -0.20
CA ALA A 15 7.75 4.06 -1.15
C ALA A 15 7.68 2.62 -0.60
N LEU A 16 8.67 2.20 0.20
CA LEU A 16 8.77 0.82 0.71
C LEU A 16 7.81 0.54 1.88
N LEU A 17 7.68 1.49 2.81
CA LEU A 17 6.78 1.38 3.96
C LEU A 17 5.31 1.07 3.59
N PRO A 18 4.66 1.79 2.64
CA PRO A 18 3.28 1.49 2.27
C PRO A 18 3.14 0.13 1.58
N LEU A 19 4.16 -0.32 0.85
CA LEU A 19 4.19 -1.68 0.28
C LEU A 19 4.19 -2.75 1.36
N CYS A 20 5.01 -2.59 2.41
CA CYS A 20 5.02 -3.51 3.56
C CYS A 20 3.67 -3.53 4.29
N ILE A 21 3.04 -2.36 4.49
CA ILE A 21 1.74 -2.25 5.15
C ILE A 21 0.67 -3.00 4.35
N ILE A 22 0.55 -2.74 3.05
CA ILE A 22 -0.45 -3.40 2.20
C ILE A 22 -0.18 -4.89 2.03
N GLY A 23 1.08 -5.31 1.88
CA GLY A 23 1.43 -6.74 1.81
C GLY A 23 1.07 -7.49 3.09
N GLY A 24 1.33 -6.89 4.26
CA GLY A 24 0.91 -7.43 5.55
C GLY A 24 -0.62 -7.49 5.68
N LEU A 25 -1.32 -6.43 5.27
CA LEU A 25 -2.79 -6.38 5.30
C LEU A 25 -3.42 -7.43 4.37
N ALA A 26 -2.88 -7.61 3.16
CA ALA A 26 -3.34 -8.61 2.21
C ALA A 26 -3.18 -10.04 2.76
N THR A 27 -2.05 -10.32 3.40
CA THR A 27 -1.79 -11.63 4.03
C THR A 27 -2.71 -11.85 5.24
N PHE A 28 -2.97 -10.81 6.04
CA PHE A 28 -3.93 -10.91 7.13
C PHE A 28 -5.36 -11.18 6.64
N LEU A 29 -5.77 -10.48 5.57
CA LEU A 29 -7.11 -10.62 4.99
C LEU A 29 -7.31 -12.01 4.38
N ILE A 30 -6.32 -12.58 3.69
CA ILE A 30 -6.46 -13.93 3.12
C ILE A 30 -6.59 -15.03 4.19
N SER A 31 -5.94 -14.87 5.35
CA SER A 31 -5.96 -15.86 6.42
C SER A 31 -7.22 -15.80 7.31
N ASN A 32 -7.84 -14.62 7.45
CA ASN A 32 -8.99 -14.42 8.35
C ASN A 32 -10.34 -14.37 7.64
N SER A 33 -10.35 -14.23 6.31
CA SER A 33 -11.57 -14.15 5.52
C SER A 33 -11.76 -15.50 4.82
N GLY A 34 -12.96 -16.07 4.81
CA GLY A 34 -13.29 -17.30 4.06
C GLY A 34 -13.18 -17.18 2.52
N GLY A 35 -12.55 -16.13 2.03
CA GLY A 35 -12.33 -15.74 0.63
C GLY A 35 -11.62 -14.37 0.59
N PHE A 36 -10.84 -14.08 -0.45
CA PHE A 36 -10.03 -12.85 -0.48
C PHE A 36 -10.89 -11.58 -0.68
N PRO A 37 -10.97 -10.67 0.31
CA PRO A 37 -11.83 -9.50 0.25
C PRO A 37 -11.12 -8.33 -0.46
N TRP A 38 -10.98 -8.44 -1.78
CA TRP A 38 -10.31 -7.43 -2.62
C TRP A 38 -10.89 -6.02 -2.46
N PHE A 39 -12.20 -5.92 -2.24
CA PHE A 39 -12.86 -4.64 -1.99
C PHE A 39 -12.39 -4.00 -0.67
N THR A 40 -12.17 -4.80 0.37
CA THR A 40 -11.64 -4.32 1.66
C THR A 40 -10.19 -3.86 1.50
N LEU A 41 -9.37 -4.58 0.72
CA LEU A 41 -7.99 -4.18 0.43
C LEU A 41 -7.94 -2.85 -0.33
N LEU A 42 -8.73 -2.69 -1.39
CA LEU A 42 -8.78 -1.44 -2.16
C LEU A 42 -9.38 -0.29 -1.35
N GLY A 43 -10.46 -0.55 -0.61
CA GLY A 43 -11.10 0.46 0.25
C GLY A 43 -10.17 0.97 1.35
N THR A 44 -9.43 0.07 2.00
CA THR A 44 -8.41 0.46 3.01
C THR A 44 -7.25 1.21 2.37
N ALA A 45 -6.79 0.80 1.19
CA ALA A 45 -5.71 1.49 0.48
C ALA A 45 -6.10 2.92 0.07
N ILE A 46 -7.29 3.09 -0.51
CA ILE A 46 -7.83 4.38 -0.93
C ILE A 46 -8.10 5.26 0.30
N GLY A 47 -8.76 4.71 1.32
CA GLY A 47 -9.08 5.44 2.56
C GLY A 47 -7.81 5.96 3.26
N LEU A 48 -6.80 5.11 3.41
CA LEU A 48 -5.53 5.49 4.04
C LEU A 48 -4.76 6.53 3.19
N SER A 49 -4.82 6.42 1.87
CA SER A 49 -4.23 7.39 0.94
C SER A 49 -4.88 8.77 1.07
N ILE A 50 -6.21 8.84 1.16
CA ILE A 50 -6.96 10.10 1.36
C ILE A 50 -6.63 10.75 2.71
N ILE A 51 -6.58 9.95 3.78
CA ILE A 51 -6.25 10.44 5.13
C ILE A 51 -4.85 11.05 5.13
N ILE A 52 -3.86 10.38 4.53
CA ILE A 52 -2.48 10.85 4.51
C ILE A 52 -2.31 12.11 3.66
N LEU A 53 -2.97 12.18 2.50
CA LEU A 53 -2.97 13.37 1.67
C LEU A 53 -3.65 14.56 2.38
N SER A 54 -4.70 14.30 3.14
CA SER A 54 -5.44 15.34 3.88
C SER A 54 -4.70 15.80 5.15
N TRP A 55 -3.99 14.90 5.83
CA TRP A 55 -3.30 15.23 7.09
C TRP A 55 -1.90 15.79 6.85
N VAL A 56 -1.07 15.09 6.07
CA VAL A 56 0.36 15.40 5.94
C VAL A 56 0.66 16.21 4.68
N GLY A 57 -0.34 16.38 3.80
CA GLY A 57 -0.25 17.15 2.57
C GLY A 57 0.53 16.46 1.45
N ARG A 58 0.82 17.21 0.38
CA ARG A 58 1.44 16.69 -0.85
C ARG A 58 2.84 16.08 -0.67
N LYS A 59 3.53 16.35 0.44
CA LYS A 59 4.87 15.81 0.73
C LYS A 59 4.91 14.28 0.79
N TYR A 60 3.76 13.64 1.03
CA TYR A 60 3.62 12.18 1.09
C TYR A 60 2.81 11.59 -0.07
N SER A 61 2.77 12.30 -1.20
CA SER A 61 2.08 11.82 -2.40
C SER A 61 2.67 10.52 -2.95
N ILE A 62 3.98 10.29 -2.80
CA ILE A 62 4.63 9.03 -3.22
C ILE A 62 4.18 7.87 -2.34
N PHE A 63 4.04 8.10 -1.03
CA PHE A 63 3.50 7.10 -0.12
C PHE A 63 2.09 6.67 -0.54
N ALA A 64 1.22 7.66 -0.76
CA ALA A 64 -0.15 7.45 -1.23
C ALA A 64 -0.21 6.69 -2.58
N ALA A 65 0.63 7.07 -3.55
CA ALA A 65 0.69 6.41 -4.85
C ALA A 65 1.18 4.95 -4.73
N SER A 66 2.27 4.72 -3.99
CA SER A 66 2.81 3.37 -3.75
C SER A 66 1.80 2.47 -3.05
N LEU A 67 0.96 3.02 -2.17
CA LEU A 67 -0.10 2.28 -1.46
C LEU A 67 -1.19 1.79 -2.41
N ILE A 68 -1.64 2.66 -3.33
CA ILE A 68 -2.64 2.30 -4.35
C ILE A 68 -2.05 1.30 -5.35
N ILE A 69 -0.82 1.52 -5.82
CA ILE A 69 -0.13 0.60 -6.75
C ILE A 69 0.05 -0.78 -6.09
N GLY A 70 0.43 -0.81 -4.81
CA GLY A 70 0.53 -2.05 -4.04
C GLY A 70 -0.80 -2.79 -4.00
N ALA A 71 -1.89 -2.11 -3.61
CA ALA A 71 -3.21 -2.73 -3.52
C ALA A 71 -3.73 -3.22 -4.89
N ALA A 72 -3.49 -2.44 -5.95
CA ALA A 72 -3.82 -2.83 -7.32
C ALA A 72 -3.02 -4.05 -7.80
N THR A 73 -1.76 -4.21 -7.38
CA THR A 73 -0.91 -5.37 -7.72
C THR A 73 -1.33 -6.61 -6.94
N PHE A 74 -1.59 -6.49 -5.63
CA PHE A 74 -1.94 -7.63 -4.79
C PHE A 74 -3.35 -8.17 -5.06
N THR A 75 -4.27 -7.32 -5.54
CA THR A 75 -5.65 -7.73 -5.85
C THR A 75 -5.74 -8.89 -6.86
N PRO A 76 -5.16 -8.81 -8.08
CA PRO A 76 -5.18 -9.92 -9.03
C PRO A 76 -4.29 -11.09 -8.60
N LEU A 77 -3.18 -10.85 -7.89
CA LEU A 77 -2.29 -11.93 -7.42
C LEU A 77 -3.01 -12.88 -6.45
N TYR A 78 -3.80 -12.35 -5.52
CA TYR A 78 -4.51 -13.16 -4.54
C TYR A 78 -5.90 -13.62 -4.98
N ASN A 79 -6.51 -13.00 -6.01
CA ASN A 79 -7.74 -13.48 -6.65
C ASN A 79 -7.50 -14.37 -7.87
N TRP A 80 -6.24 -14.71 -8.19
CA TRP A 80 -5.97 -15.50 -9.38
C TRP A 80 -6.72 -16.84 -9.38
N SER A 81 -6.85 -17.48 -8.21
CA SER A 81 -7.60 -18.73 -8.00
C SER A 81 -9.12 -18.60 -8.07
N THR A 82 -9.66 -17.38 -8.05
CA THR A 82 -11.12 -17.12 -8.20
C THR A 82 -11.47 -16.60 -9.59
N ILE A 83 -10.50 -16.10 -10.35
CA ILE A 83 -10.69 -15.60 -11.73
C ILE A 83 -10.55 -16.74 -12.76
N PHE A 84 -9.76 -17.79 -12.46
CA PHE A 84 -9.54 -18.98 -13.28
C PHE A 84 -9.76 -20.25 -12.45
#